data_AF-A0A949F712-F1
#
_entry.id   AF-A0A949F712-F1
#
_cell.length_a   1.000
_cell.length_b   1.000
_cell.length_c   1.000
_cell.angle_alpha   90.00
_cell.angle_beta   90.00
_cell.angle_gamma   90.00
#
_symmetry.space_group_name_H-M   'P 1'
#
loop_
_entity.id
_entity.type
_entity.pdbx_description
1 polymer ?
#
loop_
_entity_poly.entity_id
_entity_poly.type
_entity_poly.pdbx_seq_one_letter_code
_entity_poly.pdbx_strand_id
1 'polypeptide(L)'
;MHFYTPRIHKYIIAGFIAASFMAILVLQASINYSRVTEDLEEAIVIMPGEFATNFVIGGFRGLAVDLLWLKLDELWHEGKWFDIIPILRSITWMQPHFLEAWELGAWHLAYNCYAYAESAGIAEKDMYIDEGIRFLKEGIARNRNVYDLWFNLGWIYYHKLKNYEEGIRHFRAAIRYKHPSYIDRLIAHAYRKEGDIESEYKEWQRCLTVFTDDPYHMQLSREHLEKAKEKLIEAGKLKK
;
A
#
# COMPACT_ATOMS: atom_id res chain seq x y z
N MET A 1 -56.84 18.66 -38.29
CA MET A 1 -55.91 19.68 -38.84
C MET A 1 -54.67 19.67 -37.95
N HIS A 2 -53.63 18.90 -38.29
CA HIS A 2 -52.42 18.77 -37.47
C HIS A 2 -51.34 19.74 -37.97
N PHE A 3 -51.00 20.74 -37.16
CA PHE A 3 -49.86 21.62 -37.37
C PHE A 3 -48.59 20.90 -36.91
N TYR A 4 -47.82 20.39 -37.86
CA TYR A 4 -46.45 19.92 -37.61
C TYR A 4 -45.54 21.16 -37.66
N THR A 5 -44.84 21.48 -36.57
CA THR A 5 -43.83 22.57 -36.50
C THR A 5 -42.41 21.98 -36.56
N PRO A 6 -41.89 21.61 -37.75
CA PRO A 6 -40.59 20.95 -37.91
C PRO A 6 -39.38 21.88 -37.68
N ARG A 7 -39.59 23.21 -37.56
CA ARG A 7 -38.48 24.17 -37.38
C ARG A 7 -38.01 24.29 -35.94
N ILE A 8 -38.90 24.23 -34.95
CA ILE A 8 -38.57 24.46 -33.52
C ILE A 8 -37.68 23.33 -32.96
N HIS A 9 -37.96 22.09 -33.33
CA HIS A 9 -37.20 20.91 -32.89
C HIS A 9 -35.71 20.97 -33.30
N LYS A 10 -35.39 21.55 -34.46
CA LYS A 10 -34.00 21.71 -34.92
C LYS A 10 -33.20 22.65 -34.04
N TYR A 11 -33.82 23.73 -33.56
CA TYR A 11 -33.17 24.68 -32.64
C TYR A 11 -33.01 24.10 -31.24
N ILE A 12 -33.97 23.28 -30.78
CA ILE A 12 -33.85 22.54 -29.51
C ILE A 12 -32.68 21.55 -29.59
N ILE A 13 -32.58 20.76 -30.66
CA ILE A 13 -31.49 19.80 -30.85
C ILE A 13 -30.14 20.54 -30.95
N ALA A 14 -30.06 21.64 -31.71
CA ALA A 14 -28.83 22.44 -31.80
C ALA A 14 -28.43 23.04 -30.45
N GLY A 15 -29.41 23.49 -29.65
CA GLY A 15 -29.18 23.98 -28.29
C GLY A 15 -28.65 22.90 -27.35
N PHE A 16 -29.20 21.68 -27.42
CA PHE A 16 -28.69 20.54 -26.67
C PHE A 16 -27.27 20.17 -27.08
N ILE A 17 -26.96 20.14 -28.39
CA ILE A 17 -25.60 19.88 -28.88
C ILE A 17 -24.62 20.94 -28.38
N ALA A 18 -24.98 22.22 -28.47
CA ALA A 18 -24.15 23.33 -28.00
C ALA A 18 -23.91 23.27 -26.48
N ALA A 19 -24.96 22.96 -25.70
CA ALA A 19 -24.86 22.78 -24.25
C ALA A 19 -23.97 21.59 -23.88
N SER A 20 -24.10 20.47 -24.60
CA SER A 20 -23.22 19.30 -24.43
C SER A 20 -21.77 19.62 -24.77
N PHE A 21 -21.51 20.37 -25.86
CA PHE A 21 -20.17 20.84 -26.21
C PHE A 21 -19.59 21.76 -25.14
N MET A 22 -20.39 22.69 -24.62
CA MET A 22 -19.96 23.59 -23.55
C MET A 22 -19.66 22.84 -22.24
N ALA A 23 -20.47 21.83 -21.90
CA ALA A 23 -20.21 20.95 -20.76
C ALA A 23 -18.91 20.15 -20.95
N ILE A 24 -18.64 19.65 -22.16
CA ILE A 24 -17.38 18.98 -22.51
C ILE A 24 -16.19 19.94 -22.35
N LEU A 25 -16.30 21.19 -22.79
CA LEU A 25 -15.23 22.19 -22.66
C LEU A 25 -14.93 22.52 -21.18
N VAL A 26 -15.96 22.64 -20.34
CA VAL A 26 -15.79 22.86 -18.90
C VAL A 26 -15.13 21.66 -18.22
N LEU A 27 -15.55 20.44 -18.58
CA LEU A 27 -14.91 19.21 -18.10
C LEU A 27 -13.46 19.13 -18.57
N GLN A 28 -13.17 19.44 -19.83
CA GLN A 28 -11.80 19.49 -20.36
C GLN A 28 -10.93 20.51 -19.65
N ALA A 29 -11.45 21.68 -19.31
CA ALA A 29 -10.72 22.69 -18.54
C ALA A 29 -10.39 22.20 -17.12
N SER A 30 -11.32 21.54 -16.44
CA SER A 30 -11.07 20.94 -15.12
C SER A 30 -10.04 19.81 -15.20
N ILE A 31 -10.11 18.97 -16.23
CA ILE A 31 -9.15 17.88 -16.47
C ILE A 31 -7.76 18.45 -16.79
N ASN A 32 -7.68 19.50 -17.61
CA ASN A 32 -6.43 20.19 -17.95
C ASN A 32 -5.82 20.93 -16.75
N TYR A 33 -6.61 21.33 -15.76
CA TYR A 33 -6.09 21.89 -14.52
C TYR A 33 -5.41 20.79 -13.67
N SER A 34 -6.08 19.65 -13.48
CA SER A 34 -5.48 18.46 -12.84
C SER A 34 -4.21 17.98 -13.58
N ARG A 35 -4.16 18.18 -14.90
CA ARG A 35 -3.03 17.83 -15.79
C ARG A 35 -1.71 18.51 -15.44
N VAL A 36 -1.75 19.77 -15.01
CA VAL A 36 -0.55 20.57 -14.69
C VAL A 36 -0.09 20.33 -13.25
N THR A 37 -1.01 19.92 -12.37
CA THR A 37 -0.70 19.70 -10.94
C THR A 37 -0.13 18.31 -10.63
N GLU A 38 -0.30 17.32 -11.52
CA GLU A 38 0.00 15.90 -11.24
C GLU A 38 1.21 15.31 -12.00
N ASP A 39 2.04 16.14 -12.64
CA ASP A 39 3.32 15.76 -13.29
C ASP A 39 3.21 14.50 -14.19
N LEU A 40 2.25 14.54 -15.14
CA LEU A 40 1.76 13.35 -15.84
C LEU A 40 2.71 12.75 -16.91
N GLU A 41 3.84 13.38 -17.22
CA GLU A 41 4.72 12.94 -18.31
C GLU A 41 5.71 11.83 -17.91
N GLU A 42 6.03 11.68 -16.63
CA GLU A 42 7.03 10.69 -16.16
C GLU A 42 6.45 9.31 -15.81
N ALA A 43 5.14 9.19 -15.59
CA ALA A 43 4.53 8.01 -14.97
C ALA A 43 4.16 6.87 -15.95
N ILE A 44 4.56 6.93 -17.22
CA ILE A 44 4.15 5.95 -18.23
C ILE A 44 5.35 5.45 -19.01
N VAL A 45 5.99 4.41 -18.48
CA VAL A 45 7.21 3.85 -19.09
C VAL A 45 6.92 2.65 -20.01
N ILE A 46 5.70 2.08 -20.01
CA ILE A 46 5.48 0.72 -20.58
C ILE A 46 4.28 0.61 -21.56
N MET A 47 3.46 1.65 -21.72
CA MET A 47 2.49 1.73 -22.82
C MET A 47 3.02 2.66 -23.90
N PRO A 48 2.94 2.32 -25.21
CA PRO A 48 3.28 3.25 -26.27
C PRO A 48 2.55 4.57 -26.07
N GLY A 49 3.24 5.71 -26.22
CA GLY A 49 2.78 7.02 -25.73
C GLY A 49 1.35 7.42 -26.14
N GLU A 50 0.89 6.98 -27.31
CA GLU A 50 -0.48 7.20 -27.78
C GLU A 50 -1.53 6.39 -27.00
N PHE A 51 -1.23 5.15 -26.64
CA PHE A 51 -2.14 4.29 -25.85
C PHE A 51 -2.26 4.78 -24.42
N ALA A 52 -1.15 5.16 -23.82
CA ALA A 52 -1.15 5.60 -22.45
C ALA A 52 -1.89 6.93 -22.26
N THR A 53 -1.66 7.86 -23.17
CA THR A 53 -2.38 9.13 -23.25
C THR A 53 -3.88 8.87 -23.36
N ASN A 54 -4.32 8.04 -24.30
CA ASN A 54 -5.76 7.82 -24.53
C ASN A 54 -6.47 7.06 -23.39
N PHE A 55 -5.82 6.07 -22.76
CA PHE A 55 -6.44 5.30 -21.68
C PHE A 55 -6.50 6.08 -20.36
N VAL A 56 -5.43 6.80 -20.03
CA VAL A 56 -5.37 7.59 -18.80
C VAL A 56 -6.21 8.86 -18.90
N ILE A 57 -6.23 9.51 -20.06
CA ILE A 57 -6.97 10.78 -20.29
C ILE A 57 -8.43 10.53 -20.64
N GLY A 58 -8.76 9.44 -21.33
CA GLY A 58 -10.12 9.10 -21.75
C GLY A 58 -11.02 8.53 -20.65
N GLY A 59 -10.54 8.39 -19.41
CA GLY A 59 -11.29 7.81 -18.29
C GLY A 59 -11.23 6.29 -18.19
N PHE A 60 -10.33 5.62 -18.92
CA PHE A 60 -10.14 4.16 -18.91
C PHE A 60 -9.01 3.70 -17.97
N ARG A 61 -8.72 4.46 -16.91
CA ARG A 61 -7.67 4.16 -15.92
C ARG A 61 -7.82 2.78 -15.27
N GLY A 62 -9.06 2.31 -15.08
CA GLY A 62 -9.34 0.96 -14.58
C GLY A 62 -8.76 -0.13 -15.49
N LEU A 63 -9.13 -0.10 -16.77
CA LEU A 63 -8.65 -1.07 -17.76
C LEU A 63 -7.13 -0.98 -17.98
N ALA A 64 -6.56 0.23 -17.92
CA ALA A 64 -5.12 0.40 -17.97
C ALA A 64 -4.42 -0.29 -16.79
N VAL A 65 -4.95 -0.12 -15.57
CA VAL A 65 -4.44 -0.83 -14.38
C VAL A 65 -4.57 -2.34 -14.53
N ASP A 66 -5.70 -2.85 -15.04
CA ASP A 66 -5.88 -4.29 -15.24
C ASP A 66 -4.84 -4.87 -16.23
N LEU A 67 -4.59 -4.18 -17.35
CA LEU A 67 -3.58 -4.60 -18.34
C LEU A 67 -2.16 -4.54 -17.76
N LEU A 68 -1.85 -3.49 -17.00
CA LEU A 68 -0.56 -3.37 -16.32
C LEU A 68 -0.41 -4.46 -15.24
N TRP A 69 -1.48 -4.83 -14.56
CA TRP A 69 -1.47 -5.92 -13.57
C TRP A 69 -1.19 -7.27 -14.22
N LEU A 70 -1.79 -7.55 -15.39
CA LEU A 70 -1.46 -8.75 -16.17
C LEU A 70 0.02 -8.75 -16.62
N LYS A 71 0.55 -7.59 -17.03
CA LYS A 71 1.97 -7.49 -17.38
C LYS A 71 2.88 -7.67 -16.17
N LEU A 72 2.48 -7.15 -15.01
CA LEU A 72 3.19 -7.36 -13.74
C LEU A 72 3.30 -8.85 -13.43
N ASP A 73 2.20 -9.59 -13.57
CA ASP A 73 2.18 -11.04 -13.33
C ASP A 73 3.14 -11.78 -14.27
N GLU A 74 3.16 -11.44 -15.56
CA GLU A 74 4.14 -11.99 -16.51
C GLU A 74 5.59 -11.71 -16.08
N LEU A 75 5.92 -10.46 -15.74
CA LEU A 75 7.26 -10.06 -15.30
C LEU A 75 7.66 -10.75 -13.99
N TRP A 76 6.71 -10.96 -13.09
CA TRP A 76 6.93 -11.73 -11.86
C TRP A 76 7.38 -13.15 -12.19
N HIS A 77 6.64 -13.86 -13.04
CA HIS A 77 6.97 -15.24 -13.41
C HIS A 77 8.31 -15.35 -14.14
N GLU A 78 8.72 -14.30 -14.87
CA GLU A 78 10.02 -14.21 -15.52
C GLU A 78 11.18 -13.82 -14.59
N GLY A 79 10.89 -13.43 -13.34
CA GLY A 79 11.90 -12.97 -12.39
C GLY A 79 12.46 -11.57 -12.66
N LYS A 80 11.74 -10.75 -13.44
CA LYS A 80 12.17 -9.40 -13.84
C LYS A 80 11.78 -8.37 -12.77
N TRP A 81 12.39 -8.48 -11.60
CA TRP A 81 12.00 -7.70 -10.41
C TRP A 81 12.11 -6.18 -10.59
N PHE A 82 13.13 -5.69 -11.29
CA PHE A 82 13.29 -4.25 -11.53
C PHE A 82 12.22 -3.70 -12.48
N ASP A 83 11.78 -4.50 -13.46
CA ASP A 83 10.78 -4.08 -14.45
C ASP A 83 9.37 -4.01 -13.85
N ILE A 84 9.12 -4.71 -12.74
CA ILE A 84 7.86 -4.65 -11.99
C ILE A 84 7.67 -3.28 -11.30
N ILE A 85 8.76 -2.64 -10.85
CA ILE A 85 8.69 -1.39 -10.09
C ILE A 85 8.04 -0.23 -10.86
N PRO A 86 8.43 0.08 -12.11
CA PRO A 86 7.77 1.11 -12.89
C PRO A 86 6.30 0.77 -13.20
N ILE A 87 5.95 -0.51 -13.36
CA ILE A 87 4.54 -0.94 -13.51
C ILE A 87 3.74 -0.56 -12.26
N LEU A 88 4.24 -0.95 -11.07
CA LEU A 88 3.57 -0.66 -9.80
C LEU A 88 3.48 0.85 -9.53
N ARG A 89 4.52 1.62 -9.85
CA ARG A 89 4.49 3.09 -9.73
C ARG A 89 3.45 3.72 -10.66
N SER A 90 3.30 3.20 -11.88
CA SER A 90 2.26 3.63 -12.81
C SER A 90 0.86 3.32 -12.28
N ILE A 91 0.67 2.13 -11.71
CA ILE A 91 -0.60 1.71 -11.11
C ILE A 91 -0.94 2.58 -9.90
N THR A 92 0.00 2.80 -8.98
CA THR A 92 -0.25 3.62 -7.79
C THR A 92 -0.48 5.09 -8.11
N TRP A 93 0.05 5.58 -9.24
CA TRP A 93 -0.28 6.90 -9.74
C TRP A 93 -1.71 6.96 -10.30
N MET A 94 -2.13 5.98 -11.10
CA MET A 94 -3.50 5.93 -11.67
C MET A 94 -4.58 5.64 -10.62
N GLN A 95 -4.29 4.77 -9.66
CA GLN A 95 -5.18 4.33 -8.59
C GLN A 95 -4.44 4.41 -7.24
N PRO A 96 -4.28 5.61 -6.67
CA PRO A 96 -3.51 5.81 -5.43
C PRO A 96 -4.10 5.11 -4.21
N HIS A 97 -5.36 4.68 -4.27
CA HIS A 97 -6.04 3.95 -3.22
C HIS A 97 -6.00 2.43 -3.34
N PHE A 98 -5.34 1.91 -4.38
CA PHE A 98 -5.13 0.47 -4.53
C PHE A 98 -3.97 0.03 -3.63
N LEU A 99 -4.30 -0.51 -2.46
CA LEU A 99 -3.34 -0.79 -1.39
C LEU A 99 -2.32 -1.85 -1.81
N GLU A 100 -2.78 -2.89 -2.49
CA GLU A 100 -2.00 -4.04 -2.91
C GLU A 100 -0.83 -3.62 -3.82
N ALA A 101 -1.01 -2.61 -4.67
CA ALA A 101 0.06 -2.08 -5.50
C ALA A 101 1.17 -1.40 -4.66
N TRP A 102 0.80 -0.70 -3.58
CA TRP A 102 1.75 -0.12 -2.63
C TRP A 102 2.54 -1.19 -1.87
N GLU A 103 1.84 -2.23 -1.41
CA GLU A 103 2.42 -3.32 -0.63
C GLU A 103 3.37 -4.17 -1.45
N LEU A 104 2.93 -4.62 -2.63
CA LEU A 104 3.76 -5.40 -3.54
C LEU A 104 4.97 -4.60 -3.99
N GLY A 105 4.82 -3.30 -4.28
CA GLY A 105 5.94 -2.48 -4.77
C GLY A 105 7.04 -2.39 -3.73
N ALA A 106 6.67 -2.11 -2.50
CA ALA A 106 7.62 -2.07 -1.39
C ALA A 106 8.23 -3.42 -1.06
N TRP A 107 7.45 -4.51 -1.16
CA TRP A 107 7.94 -5.86 -0.95
C TRP A 107 8.95 -6.28 -2.04
N HIS A 108 8.64 -6.04 -3.33
CA HIS A 108 9.58 -6.30 -4.41
C HIS A 108 10.87 -5.51 -4.25
N LEU A 109 10.79 -4.23 -3.90
CA LEU A 109 11.97 -3.39 -3.62
C LEU A 109 12.82 -3.97 -2.48
N ALA A 110 12.24 -4.12 -1.28
CA ALA A 110 12.99 -4.49 -0.08
C ALA A 110 13.49 -5.94 -0.06
N TYR A 111 12.86 -6.84 -0.81
CA TYR A 111 13.18 -8.27 -0.81
C TYR A 111 13.77 -8.74 -2.14
N ASN A 112 13.05 -8.62 -3.26
CA ASN A 112 13.45 -9.24 -4.52
C ASN A 112 14.53 -8.44 -5.27
N CYS A 113 14.33 -7.13 -5.43
CA CYS A 113 15.33 -6.23 -5.99
C CYS A 113 16.60 -6.23 -5.15
N TYR A 114 16.48 -6.14 -3.82
CA TYR A 114 17.61 -6.31 -2.91
C TYR A 114 18.32 -7.65 -3.13
N ALA A 115 17.60 -8.78 -3.10
CA ALA A 115 18.20 -10.11 -3.16
C ALA A 115 18.91 -10.35 -4.50
N TYR A 116 18.31 -9.88 -5.59
CA TYR A 116 18.95 -9.89 -6.89
C TYR A 116 20.23 -9.04 -6.88
N ALA A 117 20.15 -7.79 -6.41
CA ALA A 117 21.29 -6.89 -6.35
C ALA A 117 22.44 -7.44 -5.49
N GLU A 118 22.11 -8.08 -4.36
CA GLU A 118 23.06 -8.80 -3.52
C GLU A 118 23.73 -9.94 -4.28
N SER A 119 22.95 -10.80 -4.94
CA SER A 119 23.49 -11.92 -5.71
C SER A 119 24.35 -11.50 -6.91
N ALA A 120 24.06 -10.32 -7.48
CA ALA A 120 24.80 -9.73 -8.59
C ALA A 120 26.03 -8.92 -8.14
N GLY A 121 26.29 -8.80 -6.83
CA GLY A 121 27.43 -8.05 -6.29
C GLY A 121 27.31 -6.54 -6.41
N ILE A 122 26.10 -6.00 -6.51
CA ILE A 122 25.85 -4.55 -6.55
C ILE A 122 26.10 -3.96 -5.15
N ALA A 123 27.01 -2.98 -5.07
CA ALA A 123 27.43 -2.41 -3.79
C ALA A 123 26.27 -1.71 -3.06
N GLU A 124 25.47 -0.93 -3.78
CA GLU A 124 24.36 -0.10 -3.27
C GLU A 124 23.04 -0.87 -3.09
N LYS A 125 23.06 -2.20 -2.99
CA LYS A 125 21.87 -3.06 -2.81
C LYS A 125 20.92 -2.60 -1.68
N ASP A 126 21.47 -2.02 -0.61
CA ASP A 126 20.70 -1.57 0.56
C ASP A 126 19.75 -0.41 0.21
N MET A 127 20.06 0.36 -0.84
CA MET A 127 19.19 1.41 -1.39
C MET A 127 17.79 0.88 -1.76
N TYR A 128 17.67 -0.38 -2.20
CA TYR A 128 16.36 -0.95 -2.54
C TYR A 128 15.47 -1.13 -1.30
N ILE A 129 16.05 -1.34 -0.11
CA ILE A 129 15.28 -1.36 1.14
C ILE A 129 14.77 0.05 1.45
N ASP A 130 15.62 1.05 1.32
CA ASP A 130 15.27 2.46 1.55
C ASP A 130 14.18 2.93 0.58
N GLU A 131 14.26 2.53 -0.69
CA GLU A 131 13.22 2.82 -1.69
C GLU A 131 11.91 2.10 -1.36
N GLY A 132 11.95 0.84 -0.90
CA GLY A 132 10.73 0.16 -0.43
C GLY A 132 10.07 0.87 0.75
N ILE A 133 10.87 1.37 1.70
CA ILE A 133 10.40 2.20 2.82
C ILE A 133 9.78 3.50 2.32
N ARG A 134 10.42 4.18 1.37
CA ARG A 134 9.91 5.42 0.74
C ARG A 134 8.57 5.16 0.03
N PHE A 135 8.48 4.08 -0.73
CA PHE A 135 7.28 3.64 -1.44
C PHE A 135 6.09 3.45 -0.49
N LEU A 136 6.29 2.79 0.66
CA LEU A 136 5.23 2.67 1.68
C LEU A 136 4.86 3.99 2.33
N LYS A 137 5.84 4.85 2.63
CA LYS A 137 5.56 6.18 3.21
C LYS A 137 4.71 7.03 2.28
N GLU A 138 4.95 6.97 0.97
CA GLU A 138 4.10 7.59 -0.05
C GLU A 138 2.68 6.98 -0.04
N GLY A 139 2.58 5.64 -0.03
CA GLY A 139 1.30 4.94 0.06
C GLY A 139 0.49 5.33 1.30
N ILE A 140 1.12 5.42 2.46
CA ILE A 140 0.52 5.87 3.73
C ILE A 140 0.02 7.31 3.63
N ALA A 141 0.76 8.20 2.96
CA ALA A 141 0.34 9.58 2.78
C ALA A 141 -0.91 9.69 1.88
N ARG A 142 -1.05 8.78 0.90
CA ARG A 142 -2.22 8.69 0.01
C ARG A 142 -3.39 7.93 0.63
N ASN A 143 -3.14 7.02 1.57
CA ASN A 143 -4.13 6.12 2.15
C ASN A 143 -4.25 6.32 3.67
N ARG A 144 -5.29 7.05 4.07
CA ARG A 144 -5.58 7.26 5.49
C ARG A 144 -6.40 6.11 6.04
N ASN A 145 -6.21 5.83 7.33
CA ASN A 145 -7.04 4.89 8.10
C ASN A 145 -6.95 3.41 7.71
N VAL A 146 -5.86 2.98 7.08
CA VAL A 146 -5.57 1.58 6.75
C VAL A 146 -4.46 1.05 7.66
N TYR A 147 -4.56 -0.20 8.10
CA TYR A 147 -3.51 -0.80 8.93
C TYR A 147 -2.40 -1.42 8.09
N ASP A 148 -2.73 -1.89 6.88
CA ASP A 148 -1.94 -2.81 6.07
C ASP A 148 -0.60 -2.18 5.65
N LEU A 149 -0.61 -0.93 5.19
CA LEU A 149 0.64 -0.21 4.84
C LEU A 149 1.53 0.08 6.05
N TRP A 150 0.94 0.40 7.22
CA TRP A 150 1.71 0.57 8.45
C TRP A 150 2.30 -0.75 8.94
N PHE A 151 1.54 -1.84 8.81
CA PHE A 151 1.99 -3.18 9.11
C PHE A 151 3.17 -3.57 8.22
N ASN A 152 3.05 -3.40 6.90
CA ASN A 152 4.12 -3.73 5.95
C ASN A 152 5.38 -2.88 6.19
N LEU A 153 5.22 -1.60 6.57
CA LEU A 153 6.35 -0.74 6.94
C LEU A 153 7.05 -1.27 8.19
N GLY A 154 6.28 -1.61 9.23
CA GLY A 154 6.81 -2.25 10.44
C GLY A 154 7.46 -3.60 10.15
N TRP A 155 6.93 -4.37 9.20
CA TRP A 155 7.49 -5.65 8.79
C TRP A 155 8.86 -5.52 8.14
N ILE A 156 9.08 -4.50 7.29
CA ILE A 156 10.41 -4.24 6.73
C ILE A 156 11.41 -3.94 7.87
N TYR A 157 11.07 -3.05 8.80
CA TYR A 157 11.96 -2.75 9.93
C TYR A 157 12.22 -3.99 10.82
N TYR A 158 11.17 -4.70 11.20
CA TYR A 158 11.23 -5.88 12.06
C TYR A 158 11.98 -7.06 11.41
N HIS A 159 11.62 -7.42 10.19
CA HIS A 159 12.09 -8.64 9.54
C HIS A 159 13.35 -8.39 8.70
N LYS A 160 13.36 -7.35 7.87
CA LYS A 160 14.45 -7.11 6.92
C LYS A 160 15.63 -6.42 7.60
N LEU A 161 15.37 -5.33 8.32
CA LEU A 161 16.41 -4.52 8.96
C LEU A 161 16.79 -5.00 10.37
N LYS A 162 15.98 -5.87 10.99
CA LYS A 162 16.12 -6.28 12.40
C LYS A 162 16.12 -5.09 13.37
N ASN A 163 15.54 -3.96 12.95
CA ASN A 163 15.30 -2.80 13.79
C ASN A 163 13.92 -2.98 14.44
N TYR A 164 13.91 -3.63 15.60
CA TYR A 164 12.68 -3.99 16.27
C TYR A 164 12.00 -2.77 16.91
N GLU A 165 12.74 -1.74 17.33
CA GLU A 165 12.19 -0.48 17.84
C GLU A 165 11.30 0.22 16.80
N GLU A 166 11.83 0.46 15.59
CA GLU A 166 11.04 1.07 14.51
C GLU A 166 9.93 0.11 14.03
N GLY A 167 10.19 -1.21 14.04
CA GLY A 167 9.15 -2.22 13.79
C GLY A 167 7.96 -2.08 14.74
N ILE A 168 8.22 -2.02 16.06
CA ILE A 168 7.21 -1.78 17.10
C ILE A 168 6.48 -0.47 16.85
N ARG A 169 7.20 0.61 16.57
CA ARG A 169 6.59 1.93 16.31
C ARG A 169 5.58 1.88 15.18
N HIS A 170 5.89 1.19 14.08
CA HIS A 170 5.00 1.07 12.93
C HIS A 170 3.87 0.06 13.14
N PHE A 171 4.12 -1.07 13.82
CA PHE A 171 3.03 -1.96 14.24
C PHE A 171 2.05 -1.25 15.18
N ARG A 172 2.55 -0.42 16.12
CA ARG A 172 1.72 0.43 16.99
C ARG A 172 0.90 1.45 16.21
N ALA A 173 1.40 1.94 15.07
CA ALA A 173 0.62 2.78 14.17
C ALA A 173 -0.49 1.98 13.46
N ALA A 174 -0.20 0.74 13.05
CA ALA A 174 -1.17 -0.15 12.41
C ALA A 174 -2.35 -0.48 13.33
N ILE A 175 -2.10 -0.82 14.60
CA ILE A 175 -3.16 -1.22 15.54
C ILE A 175 -4.13 -0.09 15.92
N ARG A 176 -3.88 1.15 15.49
CA ARG A 176 -4.82 2.27 15.65
C ARG A 176 -6.04 2.15 14.75
N TYR A 177 -5.98 1.29 13.74
CA TYR A 177 -7.05 1.03 12.79
C TYR A 177 -7.57 -0.40 12.98
N LYS A 178 -8.70 -0.76 12.33
CA LYS A 178 -9.20 -2.14 12.39
C LYS A 178 -8.17 -3.08 11.75
N HIS A 179 -7.72 -4.09 12.50
CA HIS A 179 -6.62 -4.96 12.08
C HIS A 179 -6.80 -6.41 12.61
N PRO A 180 -6.08 -7.38 12.05
CA PRO A 180 -6.05 -8.76 12.57
C PRO A 180 -5.25 -8.92 13.87
N SER A 181 -5.67 -9.87 14.72
CA SER A 181 -5.12 -10.15 16.06
C SER A 181 -3.62 -10.48 16.09
N TYR A 182 -3.05 -10.95 14.98
CA TYR A 182 -1.64 -11.34 14.92
C TYR A 182 -0.66 -10.15 15.04
N ILE A 183 -1.10 -8.92 14.74
CA ILE A 183 -0.21 -7.76 14.77
C ILE A 183 0.21 -7.42 16.21
N ASP A 184 -0.70 -7.53 17.17
CA ASP A 184 -0.44 -7.35 18.60
C ASP A 184 0.58 -8.38 19.10
N ARG A 185 0.47 -9.62 18.61
CA ARG A 185 1.44 -10.68 18.91
C ARG A 185 2.82 -10.36 18.34
N LEU A 186 2.89 -9.77 17.15
CA LEU A 186 4.15 -9.33 16.55
C LEU A 186 4.81 -8.21 17.36
N ILE A 187 4.04 -7.29 17.94
CA ILE A 187 4.59 -6.28 18.87
C ILE A 187 5.22 -6.97 20.08
N ALA A 188 4.54 -7.94 20.68
CA ALA A 188 5.07 -8.69 21.82
C ALA A 188 6.34 -9.48 21.45
N HIS A 189 6.36 -10.10 20.26
CA HIS A 189 7.56 -10.77 19.75
C HIS A 189 8.71 -9.79 19.47
N ALA A 190 8.42 -8.57 19.01
CA ALA A 190 9.44 -7.55 18.80
C ALA A 190 10.06 -7.08 20.11
N TYR A 191 9.27 -6.85 21.17
CA TYR A 191 9.83 -6.57 22.51
C TYR A 191 10.71 -7.71 23.02
N ARG A 192 10.31 -8.97 22.80
CA ARG A 192 11.14 -10.13 23.12
C ARG A 192 12.49 -10.09 22.39
N LYS A 193 12.49 -9.68 21.12
CA LYS A 193 13.70 -9.60 20.29
C LYS A 193 14.63 -8.46 20.70
N GLU A 194 14.09 -7.35 21.20
CA GLU A 194 14.85 -6.28 21.86
C GLU A 194 15.42 -6.70 23.23
N GLY A 195 14.85 -7.73 23.85
CA GLY A 195 15.19 -8.13 25.22
C GLY A 195 14.41 -7.36 26.29
N ASP A 196 13.40 -6.58 25.91
CA ASP A 196 12.50 -5.90 26.85
C ASP A 196 11.40 -6.86 27.32
N ILE A 197 11.75 -7.71 28.29
CA ILE A 197 10.87 -8.72 28.87
C ILE A 197 9.67 -8.08 29.59
N GLU A 198 9.82 -6.88 30.15
CA GLU A 198 8.73 -6.19 30.85
C GLU A 198 7.66 -5.72 29.87
N SER A 199 8.05 -5.07 28.78
CA SER A 199 7.13 -4.66 27.73
C SER A 199 6.55 -5.85 26.98
N GLU A 200 7.33 -6.90 26.75
CA GLU A 200 6.84 -8.18 26.23
C GLU A 200 5.68 -8.71 27.09
N TYR A 201 5.90 -8.84 28.40
CA TYR A 201 4.91 -9.36 29.33
C TYR A 201 3.63 -8.52 29.33
N LYS A 202 3.76 -7.19 29.42
CA LYS A 202 2.62 -6.25 29.36
C LYS A 202 1.85 -6.38 28.05
N GLU A 203 2.55 -6.57 26.94
CA GLU A 203 1.91 -6.70 25.64
C GLU A 203 1.13 -8.00 25.50
N TRP A 204 1.64 -9.12 26.02
CA TRP A 204 0.88 -10.37 26.07
C TRP A 204 -0.36 -10.26 26.95
N GLN A 205 -0.29 -9.50 28.06
CA GLN A 205 -1.49 -9.21 28.87
C GLN A 205 -2.53 -8.43 28.06
N ARG A 206 -2.09 -7.42 27.30
CA ARG A 206 -2.97 -6.65 26.40
C ARG A 206 -3.59 -7.53 25.32
N CYS A 207 -2.83 -8.46 24.74
CA CYS A 207 -3.35 -9.39 23.74
C CYS A 207 -4.56 -10.18 24.26
N LEU A 208 -4.58 -10.52 25.55
CA LEU A 208 -5.68 -11.25 26.19
C LEU A 208 -6.92 -10.39 26.50
N THR A 209 -6.83 -9.07 26.40
CA THR A 209 -7.96 -8.16 26.67
C THR A 209 -8.59 -7.60 25.39
N VAL A 210 -7.83 -7.53 24.30
CA VAL A 210 -8.29 -6.88 23.05
C VAL A 210 -9.00 -7.84 22.10
N PHE A 211 -8.52 -9.08 21.96
CA PHE A 211 -9.06 -10.07 21.01
C PHE A 211 -9.59 -11.30 21.75
N THR A 212 -10.66 -11.12 22.52
CA THR A 212 -11.24 -12.17 23.36
C THR A 212 -12.09 -13.17 22.59
N ASP A 213 -12.48 -12.83 21.36
CA ASP A 213 -13.35 -13.59 20.47
C ASP A 213 -12.57 -14.57 19.56
N ASP A 214 -11.24 -14.52 19.55
CA ASP A 214 -10.35 -15.42 18.81
C ASP A 214 -9.71 -16.45 19.76
N PRO A 215 -10.22 -17.69 19.85
CA PRO A 215 -9.72 -18.69 20.79
C PRO A 215 -8.26 -19.08 20.55
N TYR A 216 -7.83 -19.09 19.29
CA TYR A 216 -6.47 -19.43 18.92
C TYR A 216 -5.49 -18.35 19.38
N HIS A 217 -5.82 -17.08 19.12
CA HIS A 217 -5.06 -15.94 19.64
C HIS A 217 -4.99 -15.94 21.17
N MET A 218 -6.11 -16.21 21.84
CA MET A 218 -6.16 -16.25 23.31
C MET A 218 -5.32 -17.38 23.90
N GLN A 219 -5.37 -18.58 23.30
CA GLN A 219 -4.54 -19.70 23.73
C GLN A 219 -3.05 -19.35 23.58
N LEU A 220 -2.63 -18.92 22.39
CA LEU A 220 -1.22 -18.65 22.13
C LEU A 220 -0.70 -17.48 22.98
N SER A 221 -1.52 -16.44 23.18
CA SER A 221 -1.15 -15.31 24.03
C SER A 221 -0.96 -15.74 25.50
N ARG A 222 -1.78 -16.66 26.02
CA ARG A 222 -1.58 -17.24 27.36
C ARG A 222 -0.28 -18.02 27.46
N GLU A 223 0.02 -18.88 26.48
CA GLU A 223 1.25 -19.67 26.47
C GLU A 223 2.50 -18.78 26.46
N HIS A 224 2.49 -17.70 25.68
CA HIS A 224 3.61 -16.76 25.65
C HIS A 224 3.67 -15.86 26.88
N LEU A 225 2.52 -15.49 27.46
CA LEU A 225 2.48 -14.71 28.70
C LEU A 225 3.15 -15.46 29.84
N GLU A 226 2.85 -16.74 30.03
CA GLU A 226 3.48 -17.55 31.09
C GLU A 226 4.99 -17.67 30.90
N LYS A 227 5.45 -17.87 29.66
CA LYS A 227 6.90 -17.87 29.35
C LYS A 227 7.56 -16.52 29.66
N ALA A 228 6.90 -15.41 29.36
CA ALA A 228 7.40 -14.07 29.69
C ALA A 228 7.41 -13.84 31.22
N LYS A 229 6.39 -14.34 31.91
CA LYS A 229 6.26 -14.28 33.38
C LYS A 229 7.40 -15.01 34.09
N GLU A 230 7.68 -16.24 33.66
CA GLU A 230 8.79 -17.05 34.19
C GLU A 230 10.11 -16.31 34.07
N LYS A 231 10.41 -15.74 32.90
CA LYS A 231 11.61 -14.94 32.66
C LYS A 231 11.69 -13.69 33.56
N LEU A 232 10.57 -13.02 33.83
CA LEU A 232 10.55 -11.89 34.76
C LEU A 232 10.84 -12.33 36.20
N ILE A 233 10.32 -13.48 36.62
CA ILE A 233 10.60 -14.05 37.95
C ILE A 233 12.08 -14.43 38.07
N GLU A 234 12.63 -15.11 37.06
CA GLU A 234 14.06 -15.47 36.99
C GLU A 234 14.97 -14.23 37.02
N ALA A 235 14.56 -13.15 36.34
CA ALA A 235 15.27 -11.88 36.36
C ALA A 235 15.08 -11.07 37.67
N GLY A 236 14.31 -11.58 38.64
CA GLY A 236 14.00 -10.87 39.89
C GLY A 236 13.09 -9.65 39.72
N LYS A 237 12.49 -9.48 38.54
CA LYS A 237 11.63 -8.35 38.18
C LYS A 237 10.16 -8.56 38.51
N LEU A 238 9.77 -9.80 38.83
CA LEU A 238 8.42 -10.16 39.26
C LEU A 238 8.49 -11.12 40.45
N LYS A 239 7.62 -10.94 41.44
CA LYS A 239 7.49 -11.89 42.55
C LYS A 239 6.72 -13.12 42.09
N LYS A 240 7.12 -14.29 42.62
CA LYS A 240 6.48 -15.57 42.37
C LYS A 240 5.05 -15.62 42.92
#